data_AF-A0A1Q6ZU31-F1
#
_entry.id   AF-A0A1Q6ZU31-F1
#
_cell.length_a   1.000
_cell.length_b   1.000
_cell.length_c   1.000
_cell.angle_alpha   90.00
_cell.angle_beta   90.00
_cell.angle_gamma   90.00
#
_symmetry.space_group_name_H-M   'P 1'
#
loop_
_entity.id
_entity.type
_entity.pdbx_description
1 polymer ?
#
loop_
_entity_poly.entity_id
_entity_poly.type
_entity_poly.pdbx_seq_one_letter_code
_entity_poly.pdbx_strand_id
1 'polypeptide(L)'
;MFVFGIPLSFFLPLVVHVWAGLATVITGIVAGILPKRRGRHPRWGARYLWAYTLVFLTATILSGERWLADAYLFFMALVGYGFALGGYAARRFRRGRFLRRLLGRHWVIAHIVGTIGSYIVLLTGFYVDNAHLIPLLNRLPQLTFWVLPTVIGIPFLMLSISRFVPKTVTPLPRSRTEEEHAEEAYGVPLLLSNCCSRVKASDRSRKGVHDESRNASQEARSRACAHVGSAPEHAS
;
A
#
# COMPACT_ATOMS: atom_id res chain seq x y z
N MET A 1 43.18 14.74 -4.67
CA MET A 1 42.70 16.07 -5.11
C MET A 1 41.76 16.59 -4.02
N PHE A 2 42.08 17.74 -3.42
CA PHE A 2 41.31 18.33 -2.31
C PHE A 2 40.56 19.55 -2.83
N VAL A 3 39.32 19.74 -2.40
CA VAL A 3 38.49 20.91 -2.68
C VAL A 3 38.10 21.51 -1.34
N PHE A 4 38.48 22.78 -1.10
CA PHE A 4 38.29 23.46 0.20
C PHE A 4 38.84 22.65 1.41
N GLY A 5 39.94 21.90 1.23
CA GLY A 5 40.54 21.09 2.29
C GLY A 5 39.87 19.74 2.56
N ILE A 6 38.81 19.39 1.82
CA ILE A 6 38.10 18.11 1.92
C ILE A 6 38.48 17.21 0.73
N PRO A 7 38.69 15.89 0.92
CA PRO A 7 38.97 14.99 -0.20
C PRO A 7 37.78 14.96 -1.16
N LEU A 8 38.06 14.98 -2.47
CA LEU A 8 37.01 14.94 -3.51
C LEU A 8 36.13 13.68 -3.38
N SER A 9 36.69 12.59 -2.87
CA SER A 9 35.99 11.32 -2.62
C SER A 9 34.87 11.46 -1.58
N PHE A 10 34.97 12.42 -0.65
CA PHE A 10 33.91 12.74 0.32
C PHE A 10 32.89 13.72 -0.25
N PHE A 11 33.39 14.81 -0.85
CA PHE A 11 32.55 15.93 -1.27
C PHE A 11 31.57 15.55 -2.39
N LEU A 12 32.03 14.76 -3.36
CA LEU A 12 31.22 14.42 -4.53
C LEU A 12 30.03 13.51 -4.17
N PRO A 13 30.20 12.40 -3.41
CA PRO A 13 29.08 11.63 -2.90
C PRO A 13 28.17 12.43 -1.99
N LEU A 14 28.69 13.37 -1.19
CA LEU A 14 27.87 14.24 -0.33
C LEU A 14 26.91 15.11 -1.15
N VAL A 15 27.40 15.78 -2.19
CA VAL A 15 26.55 16.59 -3.08
C VAL A 15 25.49 15.72 -3.74
N VAL A 16 25.89 14.57 -4.28
CA VAL A 16 24.95 13.63 -4.90
C VAL A 16 23.92 13.12 -3.88
N HIS A 17 24.33 12.84 -2.65
CA HIS A 17 23.47 12.38 -1.57
C HIS A 17 22.38 13.39 -1.25
N VAL A 18 22.72 14.67 -1.09
CA VAL A 18 21.77 15.74 -0.79
C VAL A 18 20.70 15.85 -1.88
N TRP A 19 21.13 15.89 -3.15
CA TRP A 19 20.20 15.96 -4.29
C TRP A 19 19.34 14.69 -4.43
N ALA A 20 19.94 13.51 -4.24
CA ALA A 20 19.22 12.24 -4.27
C ALA A 20 18.21 12.12 -3.12
N GLY A 21 18.56 12.60 -1.91
CA GLY A 21 17.69 12.64 -0.75
C GLY A 21 16.47 13.52 -1.00
N LEU A 22 16.69 14.74 -1.52
CA LEU A 22 15.61 15.65 -1.90
C LEU A 22 14.68 15.02 -2.95
N ALA A 23 15.26 14.41 -3.99
CA ALA A 23 14.49 13.71 -5.02
C ALA A 23 13.68 12.55 -4.43
N THR A 24 14.23 11.81 -3.46
CA THR A 24 13.54 10.69 -2.79
C THR A 24 12.34 11.19 -1.97
N VAL A 25 12.50 12.29 -1.24
CA VAL A 25 11.42 12.93 -0.47
C VAL A 25 10.30 13.41 -1.41
N ILE A 26 10.65 14.17 -2.45
CA ILE A 26 9.68 14.70 -3.42
C ILE A 26 8.94 13.55 -4.12
N THR A 27 9.67 12.54 -4.61
CA THR A 27 9.05 11.39 -5.28
C THR A 27 8.18 10.56 -4.33
N GLY A 28 8.55 10.46 -3.05
CA GLY A 28 7.75 9.81 -2.01
C GLY A 28 6.41 10.53 -1.76
N ILE A 29 6.45 11.86 -1.59
CA ILE A 29 5.24 12.69 -1.42
C ILE A 29 4.33 12.57 -2.66
N VAL A 30 4.91 12.75 -3.85
CA VAL A 30 4.19 12.64 -5.12
C VAL A 30 3.57 11.25 -5.27
N ALA A 31 4.30 10.18 -4.95
CA ALA A 31 3.78 8.82 -4.97
C ALA A 31 2.64 8.59 -3.97
N GLY A 32 2.65 9.27 -2.83
CA GLY A 32 1.59 9.23 -1.82
C GLY A 32 0.31 9.96 -2.24
N ILE A 33 0.44 11.08 -2.94
CA ILE A 33 -0.69 11.94 -3.36
C ILE A 33 -1.35 11.43 -4.65
N LEU A 34 -0.61 10.77 -5.54
CA LEU A 34 -1.14 10.37 -6.84
C LEU A 34 -2.32 9.39 -6.72
N PRO A 35 -3.44 9.63 -7.44
CA PRO A 35 -4.57 8.71 -7.47
C PRO A 35 -4.11 7.30 -7.84
N LYS A 36 -4.50 6.30 -7.03
CA LYS A 36 -4.18 4.87 -7.21
C LYS A 36 -4.86 4.27 -8.45
N ARG A 37 -4.50 4.76 -9.64
CA ARG A 37 -4.96 4.28 -10.94
C ARG A 37 -4.00 3.21 -11.48
N ARG A 38 -4.56 2.17 -12.11
CA ARG A 38 -3.78 1.14 -12.84
C ARG A 38 -2.96 1.83 -13.95
N GLY A 39 -1.64 1.57 -13.98
CA GLY A 39 -0.75 1.97 -15.10
C GLY A 39 0.36 2.99 -14.75
N ARG A 40 0.02 4.17 -14.21
CA ARG A 40 1.01 5.24 -13.90
C ARG A 40 1.62 5.12 -12.49
N HIS A 41 0.85 4.63 -11.52
CA HIS A 41 1.27 4.44 -10.12
C HIS A 41 2.48 3.48 -9.88
N PRO A 42 2.75 2.45 -10.69
CA PRO A 42 3.95 1.61 -10.54
C PRO A 42 5.25 2.32 -10.95
N ARG A 43 5.20 3.26 -11.91
CA ARG A 43 6.40 3.93 -12.43
C ARG A 43 6.98 4.93 -11.43
N TRP A 44 6.11 5.64 -10.71
CA TRP A 44 6.53 6.55 -9.64
C TRP A 44 7.16 5.80 -8.45
N GLY A 45 6.61 4.65 -8.06
CA GLY A 45 7.23 3.80 -7.03
C GLY A 45 8.60 3.25 -7.44
N ALA A 46 8.82 2.97 -8.73
CA ALA A 46 10.15 2.58 -9.22
C ALA A 46 11.15 3.74 -9.17
N ARG A 47 10.74 4.96 -9.53
CA ARG A 47 11.59 6.16 -9.43
C ARG A 47 11.98 6.45 -7.98
N TYR A 48 11.04 6.33 -7.05
CA TYR A 48 11.31 6.43 -5.61
C TYR A 48 12.38 5.42 -5.18
N LEU A 49 12.23 4.14 -5.58
CA LEU A 49 13.21 3.11 -5.24
C LEU A 49 14.59 3.42 -5.81
N TRP A 50 14.69 3.83 -7.08
CA TRP A 50 15.97 4.21 -7.71
C TRP A 50 16.63 5.40 -7.01
N ALA A 51 15.86 6.42 -6.65
CA ALA A 51 16.36 7.56 -5.90
C ALA A 51 16.87 7.12 -4.51
N TYR A 52 16.13 6.26 -3.81
CA TYR A 52 16.54 5.69 -2.53
C TYR A 52 17.80 4.83 -2.65
N THR A 53 17.92 4.01 -3.71
CA THR A 53 19.14 3.23 -3.97
C THR A 53 20.35 4.15 -4.11
N LEU A 54 20.21 5.29 -4.79
CA LEU A 54 21.28 6.27 -4.92
C LEU A 54 21.66 6.89 -3.57
N VAL A 55 20.68 7.21 -2.72
CA VAL A 55 20.90 7.67 -1.33
C VAL A 55 21.64 6.60 -0.52
N PHE A 56 21.24 5.34 -0.61
CA PHE A 56 21.89 4.23 0.11
C PHE A 56 23.34 4.02 -0.32
N LEU A 57 23.61 4.04 -1.64
CA LEU A 57 24.96 3.88 -2.17
C LEU A 57 25.87 5.03 -1.73
N THR A 58 25.39 6.27 -1.85
CA THR A 58 26.17 7.44 -1.43
C THR A 58 26.39 7.46 0.09
N ALA A 59 25.40 7.11 0.90
CA ALA A 59 25.55 6.97 2.35
C ALA A 59 26.57 5.88 2.74
N THR A 60 26.61 4.77 1.99
CA THR A 60 27.60 3.70 2.20
C THR A 60 29.02 4.19 1.95
N ILE A 61 29.22 4.98 0.89
CA ILE A 61 30.53 5.58 0.57
C ILE A 61 30.95 6.55 1.67
N LEU A 62 30.07 7.49 2.07
CA LEU A 62 30.34 8.48 3.11
C LEU A 62 30.65 7.81 4.47
N SER A 63 29.86 6.81 4.86
CA SER A 63 30.08 6.06 6.09
C SER A 63 31.36 5.23 6.06
N GLY A 64 31.81 4.77 4.89
CA GLY A 64 33.09 4.07 4.75
C GLY A 64 34.29 4.97 5.06
N GLU A 65 34.21 6.26 4.71
CA GLU A 65 35.29 7.22 4.99
C GLU A 65 35.31 7.68 6.46
N ARG A 66 34.15 7.69 7.13
CA ARG A 66 34.00 8.15 8.52
C ARG A 66 33.36 7.10 9.42
N TRP A 67 33.82 5.86 9.33
CA TRP A 67 33.19 4.72 10.00
C TRP A 67 32.91 4.92 11.50
N LEU A 68 33.88 5.47 12.24
CA LEU A 68 33.76 5.68 13.68
C LEU A 68 32.69 6.72 14.06
N ALA A 69 32.41 7.68 13.19
CA ALA A 69 31.40 8.70 13.43
C ALA A 69 30.03 8.29 12.89
N ASP A 70 30.00 7.63 11.72
CA ASP A 70 28.79 7.55 10.89
C ASP A 70 28.25 6.12 10.71
N ALA A 71 28.83 5.11 11.38
CA ALA A 71 28.36 3.71 11.28
C ALA A 71 26.86 3.54 11.53
N TYR A 72 26.28 4.31 12.46
CA TYR A 72 24.84 4.23 12.75
C TYR A 72 23.98 4.71 11.57
N LEU A 73 24.44 5.69 10.78
CA LEU A 73 23.75 6.18 9.58
C LEU A 73 23.74 5.12 8.48
N PHE A 74 24.80 4.32 8.35
CA PHE A 74 24.83 3.19 7.44
C PHE A 74 23.77 2.14 7.79
N PHE A 75 23.65 1.76 9.08
CA PHE A 75 22.61 0.82 9.50
C PHE A 75 21.20 1.37 9.27
N MET A 76 20.97 2.67 9.51
CA MET A 76 19.70 3.31 9.19
C MET A 76 19.40 3.29 7.69
N ALA A 77 20.39 3.60 6.85
CA ALA A 77 20.24 3.54 5.40
C ALA A 77 19.93 2.11 4.92
N LEU A 78 20.58 1.10 5.51
CA LEU A 78 20.33 -0.31 5.21
C LEU A 78 18.90 -0.76 5.59
N VAL A 79 18.46 -0.44 6.80
CA VAL A 79 17.11 -0.75 7.28
C VAL A 79 16.06 -0.06 6.42
N GLY A 80 16.23 1.23 6.16
CA GLY A 80 15.33 2.03 5.33
C GLY A 80 15.24 1.51 3.89
N TYR A 81 16.37 1.18 3.29
CA TYR A 81 16.42 0.58 1.96
C TYR A 81 15.78 -0.82 1.93
N GLY A 82 16.00 -1.63 2.97
CA GLY A 82 15.35 -2.93 3.14
C GLY A 82 13.82 -2.83 3.15
N PHE A 83 13.26 -1.85 3.87
CA PHE A 83 11.83 -1.55 3.85
C PHE A 83 11.34 -1.11 2.46
N ALA A 84 12.09 -0.23 1.78
CA ALA A 84 11.72 0.26 0.45
C ALA A 84 11.68 -0.90 -0.57
N LEU A 85 12.72 -1.74 -0.56
CA LEU A 85 12.84 -2.90 -1.43
C LEU A 85 11.78 -3.95 -1.10
N GLY A 86 11.54 -4.24 0.19
CA GLY A 86 10.49 -5.15 0.63
C GLY A 86 9.10 -4.69 0.21
N GLY A 87 8.80 -3.40 0.36
CA GLY A 87 7.57 -2.79 -0.09
C GLY A 87 7.38 -2.89 -1.60
N TYR A 88 8.43 -2.63 -2.39
CA TYR A 88 8.42 -2.79 -3.84
C TYR A 88 8.24 -4.26 -4.27
N ALA A 89 9.01 -5.17 -3.65
CA ALA A 89 8.99 -6.60 -3.94
C ALA A 89 7.63 -7.23 -3.61
N ALA A 90 7.00 -6.84 -2.50
CA ALA A 90 5.65 -7.29 -2.13
C ALA A 90 4.62 -7.00 -3.23
N ARG A 91 4.75 -5.86 -3.93
CA ARG A 91 3.89 -5.50 -5.06
C ARG A 91 4.27 -6.21 -6.36
N ARG A 92 5.57 -6.30 -6.68
CA ARG A 92 6.09 -6.83 -7.96
C ARG A 92 5.98 -8.35 -8.03
N PHE A 93 6.33 -9.04 -6.95
CA PHE A 93 6.46 -10.51 -6.90
C PHE A 93 5.33 -11.20 -6.16
N ARG A 94 4.14 -10.58 -6.07
CA ARG A 94 2.91 -11.19 -5.51
C ARG A 94 2.51 -12.55 -6.13
N ARG A 95 3.06 -12.89 -7.31
CA ARG A 95 2.86 -14.19 -7.97
C ARG A 95 4.00 -15.19 -7.74
N GLY A 96 5.13 -14.75 -7.17
CA GLY A 96 6.26 -15.62 -6.85
C GLY A 96 5.89 -16.57 -5.70
N ARG A 97 6.21 -17.85 -5.85
CA ARG A 97 5.84 -18.92 -4.90
C ARG A 97 6.40 -18.64 -3.49
N PHE A 98 7.61 -18.07 -3.40
CA PHE A 98 8.30 -17.74 -2.16
C PHE A 98 7.60 -16.61 -1.38
N LEU A 99 7.42 -15.42 -1.99
CA LEU A 99 6.72 -14.31 -1.35
C LEU A 99 5.23 -14.61 -1.09
N ARG A 100 4.59 -15.44 -1.92
CA ARG A 100 3.20 -15.86 -1.66
C ARG A 100 3.10 -16.75 -0.42
N ARG A 101 4.10 -17.59 -0.14
CA ARG A 101 4.18 -18.35 1.14
C ARG A 101 4.47 -17.44 2.32
N LEU A 102 5.36 -16.46 2.17
CA LEU A 102 5.79 -15.59 3.26
C LEU A 102 4.75 -14.51 3.62
N LEU A 103 4.15 -13.85 2.62
CA LEU A 103 3.26 -12.67 2.80
C LEU A 103 1.77 -12.97 2.52
N GLY A 104 1.45 -14.07 1.83
CA GLY A 104 0.08 -14.54 1.62
C GLY A 104 -0.92 -13.45 1.22
N ARG A 105 -2.05 -13.40 1.93
CA ARG A 105 -3.14 -12.41 1.73
C ARG A 105 -2.77 -11.00 2.23
N HIS A 106 -1.70 -10.85 3.00
CA HIS A 106 -1.27 -9.59 3.63
C HIS A 106 -0.26 -8.78 2.80
N TRP A 107 -0.05 -9.12 1.52
CA TRP A 107 0.89 -8.41 0.64
C TRP A 107 0.65 -6.90 0.56
N VAL A 108 -0.62 -6.46 0.71
CA VAL A 108 -0.97 -5.03 0.74
C VAL A 108 -0.44 -4.36 2.00
N ILE A 109 -0.56 -5.01 3.16
CA ILE A 109 -0.04 -4.50 4.43
C ILE A 109 1.48 -4.42 4.36
N ALA A 110 2.15 -5.47 3.89
CA ALA A 110 3.61 -5.45 3.71
C ALA A 110 4.07 -4.37 2.74
N HIS A 111 3.32 -4.10 1.65
CA HIS A 111 3.62 -3.01 0.73
C HIS A 111 3.50 -1.63 1.41
N ILE A 112 2.43 -1.41 2.18
CA ILE A 112 2.18 -0.15 2.90
C ILE A 112 3.24 0.07 3.98
N VAL A 113 3.48 -0.94 4.82
CA VAL A 113 4.49 -0.91 5.88
C VAL A 113 5.88 -0.69 5.30
N GLY A 114 6.25 -1.40 4.23
CA GLY A 114 7.55 -1.20 3.58
C GLY A 114 7.72 0.21 3.01
N THR A 115 6.68 0.75 2.39
CA THR A 115 6.76 2.08 1.78
C THR A 115 6.81 3.18 2.85
N ILE A 116 5.89 3.17 3.82
CA ILE A 116 5.84 4.16 4.90
C ILE A 116 7.03 4.02 5.83
N GLY A 117 7.41 2.78 6.20
CA GLY A 117 8.55 2.50 7.06
C GLY A 117 9.86 3.01 6.45
N SER A 118 10.09 2.78 5.16
CA SER A 118 11.27 3.32 4.47
C SER A 118 11.36 4.84 4.53
N TYR A 119 10.21 5.52 4.45
CA TYR A 119 10.12 6.97 4.47
C TYR A 119 10.39 7.53 5.88
N ILE A 120 9.88 6.88 6.92
CA ILE A 120 10.16 7.23 8.32
C ILE A 120 11.66 7.12 8.60
N VAL A 121 12.29 6.01 8.21
CA VAL A 121 13.73 5.80 8.43
C VAL A 121 14.57 6.82 7.67
N LEU A 122 14.20 7.15 6.43
CA LEU A 122 14.86 8.18 5.63
C LEU A 122 14.84 9.54 6.33
N LEU A 123 13.66 9.98 6.78
CA LEU A 123 13.51 11.24 7.51
C LEU A 123 14.27 11.21 8.85
N THR A 124 14.26 10.08 9.55
CA THR A 124 15.00 9.94 10.81
C THR A 124 16.50 10.13 10.59
N GLY A 125 17.08 9.48 9.58
CA GLY A 125 18.49 9.66 9.23
C GLY A 125 18.82 11.12 8.91
N PHE A 126 17.99 11.78 8.10
CA PHE A 126 18.16 13.20 7.79
C PHE A 126 18.10 14.08 9.05
N TYR A 127 17.11 13.90 9.91
CA TYR A 127 16.94 14.73 11.10
C TYR A 127 18.06 14.51 12.13
N VAL A 128 18.47 13.26 12.38
CA VAL A 128 19.53 12.95 13.36
C VAL A 128 20.86 13.53 12.90
N ASP A 129 21.17 13.45 11.60
CA ASP A 129 22.41 13.99 11.04
C ASP A 129 22.41 15.53 11.02
N ASN A 130 21.26 16.16 10.78
CA ASN A 130 21.15 17.63 10.59
C ASN A 130 20.64 18.40 11.82
N ALA A 131 20.39 17.72 12.95
CA ALA A 131 19.80 18.29 14.16
C ALA A 131 20.50 19.57 14.66
N HIS A 132 21.82 19.59 14.55
CA HIS A 132 22.68 20.68 15.02
C HIS A 132 22.61 21.94 14.13
N LEU A 133 22.19 21.80 12.86
CA LEU A 133 22.12 22.91 11.91
C LEU A 133 20.82 23.73 12.02
N ILE A 134 19.81 23.21 12.72
CA ILE A 134 18.48 23.85 12.83
C ILE A 134 18.40 24.61 14.16
N PRO A 135 18.40 25.96 14.15
CA PRO A 135 18.51 26.78 15.37
C PRO A 135 17.36 26.58 16.37
N LEU A 136 16.19 26.13 15.91
CA LEU A 136 15.04 25.80 16.77
C LEU A 136 15.16 24.43 17.44
N LEU A 137 15.90 23.50 16.82
CA LEU A 137 16.02 22.10 17.22
C LEU A 137 17.31 21.84 18.04
N ASN A 138 18.35 22.65 17.90
CA ASN A 138 19.64 22.50 18.59
C ASN A 138 19.58 22.61 20.14
N ARG A 139 18.43 22.96 20.71
CA ARG A 139 18.18 22.99 22.16
C ARG A 139 17.52 21.70 22.69
N LEU A 140 17.04 20.83 21.82
CA LEU A 140 16.32 19.62 22.19
C LEU A 140 17.31 18.46 22.43
N PRO A 141 17.04 17.58 23.41
CA PRO A 141 17.89 16.43 23.67
C PRO A 141 17.94 15.51 22.46
N GLN A 142 19.07 14.83 22.25
CA GLN A 142 19.32 14.00 21.07
C GLN A 142 18.23 12.94 20.83
N LEU A 143 17.63 12.41 21.90
CA LEU A 143 16.50 11.47 21.86
C LEU A 143 15.28 12.00 21.10
N THR A 144 15.04 13.31 21.12
CA THR A 144 13.90 13.92 20.42
C THR A 144 13.96 13.64 18.92
N PHE A 145 15.15 13.64 18.31
CA PHE A 145 15.34 13.37 16.89
C PHE A 145 15.11 11.91 16.50
N TRP A 146 15.34 11.00 17.44
CA TRP A 146 15.06 9.58 17.26
C TRP A 146 13.55 9.28 17.37
N VAL A 147 12.85 10.01 18.26
CA VAL A 147 11.44 9.73 18.57
C VAL A 147 10.48 10.52 17.67
N LEU A 148 10.80 11.75 17.27
CA LEU A 148 9.91 12.60 16.44
C LEU A 148 9.34 11.91 15.20
N PRO A 149 10.17 11.26 14.37
CA PRO A 149 9.69 10.65 13.13
C PRO A 149 8.78 9.45 13.40
N THR A 150 8.99 8.74 14.51
CA THR A 150 8.14 7.62 14.92
C THR A 150 6.80 8.12 15.47
N VAL A 151 6.80 9.20 16.25
CA VAL A 151 5.58 9.81 16.79
C VAL A 151 4.68 10.35 15.68
N ILE A 152 5.25 10.86 14.58
CA ILE A 152 4.49 11.32 13.41
C ILE A 152 4.15 10.14 12.47
N GLY A 153 5.10 9.25 12.26
CA GLY A 153 5.01 8.16 11.29
C GLY A 153 4.09 7.01 11.71
N ILE A 154 4.09 6.64 12.99
CA ILE A 154 3.26 5.55 13.54
C ILE A 154 1.76 5.85 13.44
N PRO A 155 1.23 7.02 13.85
CA PRO A 155 -0.20 7.30 13.69
C PRO A 155 -0.59 7.35 12.21
N PHE A 156 0.25 7.87 11.33
CA PHE A 156 -0.01 7.84 9.89
C PHE A 156 -0.05 6.41 9.32
N LEU A 157 0.87 5.53 9.76
CA LEU A 157 0.89 4.12 9.42
C LEU A 157 -0.38 3.41 9.91
N MET A 158 -0.76 3.62 11.17
CA MET A 158 -1.97 3.07 11.79
C MET A 158 -3.25 3.49 11.07
N LEU A 159 -3.38 4.78 10.74
CA LEU A 159 -4.52 5.30 9.98
C LEU A 159 -4.58 4.68 8.57
N SER A 160 -3.42 4.51 7.92
CA SER A 160 -3.34 3.91 6.59
C SER A 160 -3.74 2.43 6.60
N ILE A 161 -3.28 1.65 7.58
CA ILE A 161 -3.62 0.23 7.74
C ILE A 161 -5.10 0.05 8.13
N SER A 162 -5.63 0.91 9.01
CA SER A 162 -7.02 0.84 9.48
C SER A 162 -8.05 0.94 8.36
N ARG A 163 -7.69 1.52 7.19
CA ARG A 163 -8.56 1.56 6.00
C ARG A 163 -8.63 0.24 5.23
N PHE A 164 -7.72 -0.70 5.49
CA PHE A 164 -7.63 -1.99 4.79
C PHE A 164 -7.92 -3.20 5.68
N VAL A 165 -7.99 -3.02 7.01
CA VAL A 165 -8.48 -4.04 7.92
C VAL A 165 -10.02 -4.03 7.84
N PRO A 166 -10.66 -5.07 7.27
CA PRO A 166 -12.11 -5.19 7.41
C PRO A 166 -12.40 -5.37 8.90
N LYS A 167 -13.30 -4.54 9.45
CA LYS A 167 -13.86 -4.75 10.79
C LYS A 167 -14.60 -6.10 10.76
N THR A 168 -13.92 -7.19 11.09
CA THR A 168 -14.59 -8.44 11.43
C THR A 168 -15.13 -8.28 12.84
N VAL A 169 -16.22 -7.52 12.96
CA VAL A 169 -17.19 -7.83 13.99
C VAL A 169 -17.90 -9.06 13.45
N THR A 170 -17.35 -10.24 13.75
CA THR A 170 -18.11 -11.48 13.65
C THR A 170 -19.17 -11.35 14.74
N PRO A 171 -20.48 -11.22 14.44
CA PRO A 171 -21.47 -11.48 15.45
C PRO A 171 -21.24 -12.94 15.84
N LEU A 172 -20.87 -13.20 17.09
CA LEU A 172 -20.86 -14.56 17.59
C LEU A 172 -22.24 -15.15 17.24
N PRO A 173 -22.31 -16.33 16.58
CA PRO A 173 -23.57 -17.01 16.45
C PRO A 173 -24.00 -17.31 17.89
N ARG A 174 -25.00 -16.56 18.36
CA ARG A 174 -25.68 -16.84 19.62
C ARG A 174 -26.06 -18.31 19.54
N SER A 175 -25.47 -19.12 20.43
CA SER A 175 -25.75 -20.55 20.45
C SER A 175 -27.26 -20.71 20.64
N ARG A 176 -27.89 -21.47 19.75
CA ARG A 176 -29.34 -21.72 19.72
C ARG A 176 -29.91 -22.17 21.09
N THR A 177 -29.06 -22.69 21.97
CA THR A 177 -29.36 -23.08 23.35
C THR A 177 -29.69 -21.92 24.30
N GLU A 178 -29.23 -20.69 24.02
CA GLU A 178 -29.58 -19.50 24.84
C GLU A 178 -30.88 -18.83 24.39
N GLU A 179 -31.33 -19.04 23.15
CA GLU A 179 -32.61 -18.49 22.68
C GLU A 179 -33.79 -19.37 23.11
N GLU A 180 -33.63 -20.70 23.13
CA GLU A 180 -34.70 -21.62 23.54
C GLU A 180 -35.05 -21.46 25.04
N HIS A 181 -34.06 -21.22 25.91
CA HIS A 181 -34.29 -20.95 27.33
C HIS A 181 -34.85 -19.54 27.62
N ALA A 182 -34.68 -18.58 26.71
CA ALA A 182 -35.21 -17.23 26.88
C ALA A 182 -36.65 -17.08 26.35
N GLU A 183 -37.05 -17.92 25.38
CA GLU A 183 -38.42 -17.93 24.82
C GLU A 183 -39.46 -18.50 25.80
N GLU A 184 -39.07 -19.44 26.67
CA GLU A 184 -39.98 -20.01 27.69
C GLU A 184 -40.25 -19.04 28.87
N ALA A 185 -39.36 -18.07 29.10
CA ALA A 185 -39.44 -17.16 30.25
C ALA A 185 -40.24 -15.87 29.98
N TYR A 186 -40.43 -15.46 28.73
CA TYR A 186 -41.07 -14.16 28.40
C TYR A 186 -42.02 -14.29 27.21
N GLY A 187 -43.25 -14.76 27.48
CA GLY A 187 -44.32 -14.82 26.49
C GLY A 187 -44.68 -13.45 25.91
N VAL A 188 -44.19 -13.14 24.70
CA VAL A 188 -44.61 -11.96 23.92
C VAL A 188 -44.70 -12.34 22.42
N PRO A 189 -45.79 -12.03 21.69
CA PRO A 189 -45.99 -12.49 20.31
C PRO A 189 -45.17 -11.67 19.31
N LEU A 190 -44.39 -12.36 18.48
CA LEU A 190 -43.43 -11.81 17.52
C LEU A 190 -44.10 -11.56 16.14
N LEU A 191 -44.88 -10.48 16.02
CA LEU A 191 -45.55 -10.10 14.75
C LEU A 191 -44.71 -9.18 13.82
N LEU A 192 -43.38 -9.13 14.00
CA LEU A 192 -42.51 -8.18 13.26
C LEU A 192 -41.31 -8.78 12.51
N SER A 193 -41.15 -10.10 12.44
CA SER A 193 -40.02 -10.71 11.69
C SER A 193 -40.34 -11.05 10.23
N ASN A 194 -41.62 -11.06 9.82
CA ASN A 194 -42.02 -11.61 8.52
C ASN A 194 -41.93 -10.62 7.34
N CYS A 195 -41.59 -9.35 7.59
CA CYS A 195 -41.53 -8.33 6.55
C CYS A 195 -40.17 -8.30 5.81
N CYS A 196 -39.08 -8.72 6.46
CA CYS A 196 -37.73 -8.59 5.90
C CYS A 196 -37.32 -9.78 5.01
N SER A 197 -37.92 -10.96 5.23
CA SER A 197 -37.68 -12.15 4.40
C SER A 197 -38.32 -12.04 3.00
N ARG A 198 -39.47 -11.37 2.91
CA ARG A 198 -40.24 -11.23 1.66
C ARG A 198 -39.57 -10.30 0.64
N VAL A 199 -38.84 -9.28 1.08
CA VAL A 199 -38.11 -8.35 0.20
C VAL A 199 -36.93 -9.02 -0.50
N LYS A 200 -36.18 -9.90 0.20
CA LYS A 200 -35.04 -10.62 -0.39
C LYS A 200 -35.45 -11.67 -1.43
N ALA A 201 -36.63 -12.27 -1.29
CA ALA A 201 -37.16 -13.21 -2.27
C ALA A 201 -37.60 -12.51 -3.57
N SER A 202 -38.24 -11.34 -3.46
CA SER A 202 -38.67 -10.55 -4.61
C SER A 202 -37.51 -10.09 -5.50
N ASP A 203 -36.38 -9.71 -4.90
CA ASP A 203 -35.23 -9.16 -5.65
C ASP A 203 -34.47 -10.23 -6.44
N ARG A 204 -34.43 -11.47 -5.93
CA ARG A 204 -33.83 -12.61 -6.64
C ARG A 204 -34.66 -13.07 -7.84
N SER A 205 -36.00 -13.05 -7.70
CA SER A 205 -36.91 -13.36 -8.81
C SER A 205 -36.83 -12.31 -9.92
N ARG A 206 -36.71 -11.02 -9.58
CA ARG A 206 -36.62 -9.93 -10.56
C ARG A 206 -35.35 -9.99 -11.39
N LYS A 207 -34.24 -10.46 -10.79
CA LYS A 207 -32.96 -10.61 -11.47
C LYS A 207 -32.96 -11.78 -12.48
N GLY A 208 -33.61 -12.90 -12.13
CA GLY A 208 -33.74 -14.05 -13.04
C GLY A 208 -34.51 -13.73 -14.32
N VAL A 209 -35.64 -13.03 -14.22
CA VAL A 209 -36.46 -12.62 -15.39
C VAL A 209 -35.71 -11.65 -16.31
N HIS A 210 -34.84 -10.80 -15.75
CA HIS A 210 -34.09 -9.82 -16.52
C HIS A 210 -32.95 -10.43 -17.34
N ASP A 211 -32.35 -11.51 -16.86
CA ASP A 211 -31.31 -12.25 -17.58
C ASP A 211 -31.91 -13.17 -18.65
N GLU A 212 -33.07 -13.78 -18.39
CA GLU A 212 -33.77 -14.63 -19.37
C GLU A 212 -34.27 -13.84 -20.59
N SER A 213 -34.83 -12.65 -20.37
CA SER A 213 -35.26 -11.75 -21.45
C SER A 213 -34.09 -11.21 -22.29
N ARG A 214 -32.92 -10.94 -21.69
CA ARG A 214 -31.70 -10.57 -22.44
C ARG A 214 -31.19 -11.73 -23.29
N ASN A 215 -31.24 -12.96 -22.77
CA ASN A 215 -30.74 -14.11 -23.50
C ASN A 215 -31.65 -14.45 -24.70
N ALA A 216 -32.97 -14.40 -24.52
CA ALA A 216 -33.94 -14.59 -25.60
C ALA A 216 -33.82 -13.53 -26.70
N SER A 217 -33.55 -12.26 -26.34
CA SER A 217 -33.34 -11.18 -27.32
C SER A 217 -32.02 -11.35 -28.10
N GLN A 218 -30.97 -11.89 -27.47
CA GLN A 218 -29.73 -12.23 -28.17
C GLN A 218 -29.89 -13.42 -29.12
N GLU A 219 -30.66 -14.43 -28.73
CA GLU A 219 -30.93 -15.60 -29.57
C GLU A 219 -31.84 -15.25 -30.78
N ALA A 220 -32.83 -14.37 -30.60
CA ALA A 220 -33.63 -13.86 -31.71
C ALA A 220 -32.79 -13.05 -32.70
N ARG A 221 -31.85 -12.25 -32.22
CA ARG A 221 -30.91 -11.48 -33.07
C ARG A 221 -29.94 -12.39 -33.83
N SER A 222 -29.44 -13.46 -33.22
CA SER A 222 -28.54 -14.40 -33.90
C SER A 222 -29.25 -15.19 -35.01
N ARG A 223 -30.50 -15.61 -34.78
CA ARG A 223 -31.32 -16.28 -35.79
C ARG A 223 -31.72 -15.37 -36.97
N ALA A 224 -32.01 -14.10 -36.71
CA ALA A 224 -32.29 -13.12 -37.75
C ALA A 224 -31.07 -12.87 -38.69
N CYS A 225 -29.86 -12.87 -38.14
CA CYS A 225 -28.63 -12.76 -38.94
C CYS A 225 -28.33 -14.00 -39.78
N ALA A 226 -28.74 -15.20 -39.33
CA ALA A 226 -28.55 -16.43 -40.09
C ALA A 226 -29.47 -16.54 -41.33
N HIS A 227 -30.63 -15.87 -41.32
CA HIS A 227 -31.62 -15.96 -42.39
C HIS A 227 -31.38 -15.01 -43.58
N VAL A 228 -30.49 -14.02 -43.44
CA VAL A 228 -30.14 -13.03 -44.49
C VAL A 228 -29.02 -13.53 -45.42
N GLY A 229 -28.42 -14.69 -45.14
CA GLY A 229 -27.27 -15.23 -45.86
C GLY A 229 -27.56 -16.14 -47.08
N SER A 230 -28.81 -16.34 -47.48
CA SER A 230 -29.18 -17.23 -48.60
C SER A 230 -29.95 -16.48 -49.68
N ALA A 231 -29.22 -15.76 -50.55
CA ALA A 231 -29.70 -15.32 -51.85
C ALA A 231 -29.04 -16.20 -52.94
N PRO A 232 -29.79 -16.67 -53.95
CA PRO A 232 -29.26 -17.63 -54.94
C PRO A 232 -28.32 -16.95 -55.95
N GLU A 233 -27.15 -17.56 -56.16
CA GLU A 233 -26.27 -17.26 -57.31
C GLU A 233 -27.03 -17.56 -58.60
N HIS A 234 -27.26 -16.53 -59.42
CA HIS A 234 -27.65 -16.67 -60.81
C HIS A 234 -26.48 -17.25 -61.60
N ALA A 235 -26.69 -18.43 -62.17
CA ALA A 235 -25.88 -18.98 -63.24
C ALA A 235 -26.51 -18.63 -64.60
N SER A 236 -25.63 -18.31 -65.56
CA SER A 236 -25.81 -18.07 -67.01
C SER A 236 -25.67 -16.61 -67.42
#